data_AF-A0A918TCN4-F1
#
_entry.id   AF-A0A918TCN4-F1
#
_cell.length_a   1.000
_cell.length_b   1.000
_cell.length_c   1.000
_cell.angle_alpha   90.00
_cell.angle_beta   90.00
_cell.angle_gamma   90.00
#
_symmetry.space_group_name_H-M   'P 1'
#
loop_
_entity.id
_entity.type
_entity.pdbx_description
1 polymer ?
#
loop_
_entity_poly.entity_id
_entity_poly.type
_entity_poly.pdbx_seq_one_letter_code
_entity_poly.pdbx_strand_id
1 'polypeptide(L)'
;MRNLLVDCLRRRAADLGHSSLRQPARVLPGTFWSNVEKVNPDQADLRLSEETHQQGKETISVLPGGRPRLDMDGVLLKVRTFYPDLQSWAVAEPERWAVWSVPCPVRDADLRWFNVRRREIHARMAERTRVRQPLLPLLVDHVTDTGVPMARSSRSWSSLPPGRTASA
;
A
#
# COMPACT_ATOMS: atom_id res chain seq x y z
N MET A 1 -13.67 2.32 -17.78
CA MET A 1 -13.02 1.86 -16.54
C MET A 1 -11.82 2.70 -16.05
N ARG A 2 -10.77 2.92 -16.86
CA ARG A 2 -9.53 3.57 -16.38
C ARG A 2 -9.72 4.96 -15.75
N ASN A 3 -10.52 5.82 -16.38
CA ASN A 3 -10.84 7.16 -15.86
C ASN A 3 -11.54 7.09 -14.50
N LEU A 4 -12.45 6.12 -14.31
CA LEU A 4 -13.11 5.89 -13.02
C LEU A 4 -12.08 5.57 -11.93
N LEU A 5 -11.14 4.65 -12.18
CA LEU A 5 -10.14 4.27 -11.17
C LEU A 5 -9.27 5.47 -10.78
N VAL A 6 -8.92 6.33 -11.74
CA VAL A 6 -8.19 7.57 -11.47
C VAL A 6 -9.03 8.52 -10.60
N ASP A 7 -10.30 8.72 -10.94
CA ASP A 7 -11.19 9.59 -10.19
C ASP A 7 -11.48 9.08 -8.78
N CYS A 8 -11.65 7.77 -8.62
CA CYS A 8 -11.76 7.12 -7.31
C CYS A 8 -10.51 7.37 -6.45
N LEU A 9 -9.32 7.21 -7.03
CA LEU A 9 -8.06 7.46 -6.33
C LEU A 9 -7.89 8.93 -5.94
N ARG A 10 -8.34 9.87 -6.79
CA ARG A 10 -8.36 11.30 -6.48
C ARG A 10 -9.34 11.64 -5.36
N ARG A 11 -10.57 11.10 -5.40
CA ARG A 11 -11.56 11.30 -4.33
C ARG A 11 -11.02 10.81 -3.00
N ARG A 12 -10.46 9.60 -3.00
CA ARG A 12 -9.84 8.98 -1.83
C ARG A 12 -8.63 9.77 -1.31
N ALA A 13 -7.93 10.49 -2.18
CA ALA A 13 -6.80 11.33 -1.79
C ALA A 13 -7.20 12.56 -0.99
N ALA A 14 -8.44 13.05 -1.18
CA ALA A 14 -8.96 14.16 -0.39
C ALA A 14 -9.23 13.73 1.07
N ASP A 15 -9.56 12.45 1.28
CA ASP A 15 -9.93 11.92 2.60
C ASP A 15 -8.75 11.24 3.33
N LEU A 16 -7.70 10.79 2.60
CA LEU A 16 -6.53 10.07 3.14
C LEU A 16 -5.21 10.80 2.87
N GLY A 17 -4.28 10.74 3.82
CA GLY A 17 -2.90 11.19 3.61
C GLY A 17 -2.18 10.43 2.48
N HIS A 18 -1.34 11.16 1.72
CA HIS A 18 -0.70 10.70 0.47
C HIS A 18 0.11 9.38 0.58
N SER A 19 0.67 9.07 1.75
CA SER A 19 1.43 7.83 1.98
C SER A 19 0.57 6.56 1.88
N SER A 20 -0.75 6.67 2.10
CA SER A 20 -1.70 5.56 2.07
C SER A 20 -2.19 5.18 0.67
N LEU A 21 -2.04 6.08 -0.32
CA LEU A 21 -2.65 5.91 -1.66
C LEU A 21 -1.78 5.19 -2.67
N ARG A 22 -0.45 5.21 -2.52
CA ARG A 22 0.49 4.58 -3.48
C ARG A 22 0.17 3.11 -3.71
N GLN A 23 -0.14 2.43 -2.63
CA GLN A 23 -0.37 1.00 -2.61
C GLN A 23 -1.69 0.58 -3.29
N PRO A 24 -2.84 1.22 -3.02
CA PRO A 24 -4.06 1.06 -3.82
C PRO A 24 -3.89 1.47 -5.29
N ALA A 25 -3.24 2.61 -5.55
CA ALA A 25 -3.02 3.11 -6.91
C ALA A 25 -2.18 2.19 -7.79
N ARG A 26 -1.24 1.44 -7.19
CA ARG A 26 -0.48 0.40 -7.92
C ARG A 26 -1.33 -0.85 -8.18
N VAL A 27 -2.05 -1.31 -7.16
CA VAL A 27 -2.68 -2.63 -7.21
C VAL A 27 -3.98 -2.62 -8.01
N LEU A 28 -4.85 -1.62 -7.81
CA LEU A 28 -6.17 -1.60 -8.44
C LEU A 28 -6.04 -1.49 -9.97
N PRO A 29 -5.55 -0.38 -10.56
CA PRO A 29 -5.41 -0.29 -12.01
C PRO A 29 -4.23 -1.13 -12.54
N GLY A 30 -3.10 -1.17 -11.83
CA GLY A 30 -1.86 -1.75 -12.36
C GLY A 30 -1.74 -3.27 -12.25
N THR A 31 -2.45 -3.90 -11.31
CA THR A 31 -2.38 -5.37 -11.12
C THR A 31 -3.71 -6.03 -11.44
N PHE A 32 -4.80 -5.63 -10.77
CA PHE A 32 -6.07 -6.34 -10.91
C PHE A 32 -6.74 -5.99 -12.25
N TRP A 33 -7.12 -4.73 -12.44
CA TRP A 33 -7.89 -4.32 -13.61
C TRP A 33 -7.10 -4.44 -14.92
N SER A 34 -5.79 -4.20 -14.91
CA SER A 34 -4.97 -4.45 -16.11
C SER A 34 -4.95 -5.92 -16.53
N ASN A 35 -5.02 -6.89 -15.61
CA ASN A 35 -5.09 -8.30 -16.00
C ASN A 35 -6.51 -8.72 -16.39
N VAL A 36 -7.54 -8.15 -15.75
CA VAL A 36 -8.94 -8.31 -16.20
C VAL A 36 -9.12 -7.84 -17.64
N GLU A 37 -8.61 -6.65 -17.99
CA GLU A 37 -8.71 -6.11 -19.36
C GLU A 37 -7.94 -6.96 -20.39
N LYS A 38 -6.90 -7.71 -19.99
CA LYS A 38 -6.22 -8.66 -20.89
C LYS A 38 -7.04 -9.92 -21.15
N VAL A 39 -7.80 -10.36 -20.14
CA VAL A 39 -8.67 -11.54 -20.21
C VAL A 39 -9.93 -11.22 -20.98
N ASN A 40 -10.54 -10.07 -20.71
CA ASN A 40 -11.74 -9.59 -21.40
C ASN A 40 -11.51 -8.13 -21.86
N PRO A 41 -11.04 -7.92 -23.11
CA PRO A 41 -10.82 -6.59 -23.67
C PRO A 41 -12.08 -5.73 -23.77
N ASP A 42 -13.25 -6.37 -23.88
CA ASP A 42 -14.54 -5.70 -23.99
C ASP A 42 -15.14 -5.31 -22.62
N GLN A 43 -14.43 -5.61 -21.52
CA GLN A 43 -14.87 -5.25 -20.18
C GLN A 43 -14.89 -3.73 -19.98
N ALA A 44 -16.08 -3.12 -20.10
CA ALA A 44 -16.26 -1.67 -19.98
C ALA A 44 -16.62 -1.20 -18.56
N ASP A 45 -17.24 -2.08 -17.76
CA ASP A 45 -17.76 -1.79 -16.42
C ASP A 45 -17.06 -2.58 -15.30
N LEU A 46 -17.46 -2.34 -14.05
CA LEU A 46 -16.92 -3.05 -12.88
C LEU A 46 -17.58 -4.42 -12.62
N ARG A 47 -18.63 -4.79 -13.36
CA ARG A 47 -19.39 -6.01 -13.12
C ARG A 47 -18.74 -7.16 -13.88
N LEU A 48 -17.97 -7.95 -13.15
CA LEU A 48 -17.30 -9.12 -13.73
C LEU A 48 -18.25 -10.31 -13.86
N SER A 49 -18.16 -11.01 -14.98
CA SER A 49 -18.66 -12.39 -15.07
C SER A 49 -17.83 -13.30 -14.15
N GLU A 50 -18.40 -14.45 -13.77
CA GLU A 50 -17.65 -15.43 -12.97
C GLU A 50 -16.40 -15.91 -13.71
N GLU A 51 -16.54 -16.17 -15.01
CA GLU A 51 -15.44 -16.63 -15.86
C GLU A 51 -14.31 -15.61 -15.92
N THR A 52 -14.61 -14.34 -16.22
CA THR A 52 -13.61 -13.27 -16.29
C THR A 52 -12.92 -13.06 -14.94
N HIS A 53 -13.66 -13.19 -13.83
CA HIS A 53 -13.07 -13.09 -12.49
C HIS A 53 -12.12 -14.25 -12.21
N GLN A 54 -12.48 -15.50 -12.54
CA GLN A 54 -11.62 -16.66 -12.33
C GLN A 54 -10.36 -16.61 -13.20
N GLN A 55 -10.52 -16.41 -14.51
CA GLN A 55 -9.40 -16.26 -15.45
C GLN A 55 -8.49 -15.08 -15.09
N GLY A 56 -9.08 -13.98 -14.60
CA GLY A 56 -8.34 -12.84 -14.05
C GLY A 56 -7.49 -13.22 -12.84
N LYS A 57 -8.04 -13.98 -11.89
CA LYS A 57 -7.28 -14.47 -10.72
C LYS A 57 -6.14 -15.40 -11.13
N GLU A 58 -6.39 -16.33 -12.04
CA GLU A 58 -5.37 -17.24 -12.57
C GLU A 58 -4.23 -16.44 -13.22
N THR A 59 -4.56 -15.44 -14.04
CA THR A 59 -3.57 -14.57 -14.67
C THR A 59 -2.75 -13.78 -13.63
N ILE A 60 -3.40 -13.23 -12.60
CA ILE A 60 -2.72 -12.45 -11.55
C ILE A 60 -1.82 -13.35 -10.66
N SER A 61 -2.16 -14.63 -10.55
CA SER A 61 -1.43 -15.62 -9.75
C SER A 61 -0.01 -15.88 -10.25
N VAL A 62 0.31 -15.46 -11.47
CA VAL A 62 1.63 -15.58 -12.08
C VAL A 62 2.21 -14.20 -12.35
N LEU A 63 3.43 -13.96 -11.85
CA LEU A 63 4.17 -12.73 -12.12
C LEU A 63 4.74 -12.73 -13.55
N PRO A 64 5.04 -11.55 -14.11
CA PRO A 64 5.88 -11.46 -15.30
C PRO A 64 7.19 -12.24 -15.07
N GLY A 65 7.44 -13.26 -15.90
CA GLY A 65 8.54 -14.20 -15.72
C GLY A 65 8.17 -15.57 -15.13
N GLY A 66 6.88 -15.89 -15.00
CA GLY A 66 6.40 -17.25 -14.71
C GLY A 66 6.43 -17.67 -13.24
N ARG A 67 6.91 -16.80 -12.34
CA ARG A 67 6.98 -17.10 -10.90
C ARG A 67 5.60 -16.95 -10.24
N PRO A 68 5.24 -17.82 -9.28
CA PRO A 68 4.01 -17.64 -8.51
C PRO A 68 3.98 -16.31 -7.76
N ARG A 69 2.85 -15.63 -7.80
CA ARG A 69 2.60 -14.44 -7.00
C ARG A 69 2.37 -14.85 -5.56
N LEU A 70 3.21 -14.31 -4.68
CA LEU A 70 3.12 -14.53 -3.25
C LEU A 70 1.99 -13.71 -2.61
N ASP A 71 1.73 -12.49 -3.07
CA ASP A 71 0.80 -11.56 -2.40
C ASP A 71 -0.63 -11.56 -2.97
N MET A 72 -1.12 -12.69 -3.48
CA MET A 72 -2.46 -12.80 -4.10
C MET A 72 -3.58 -12.27 -3.20
N ASP A 73 -3.66 -12.76 -1.95
CA ASP A 73 -4.68 -12.35 -1.01
C ASP A 73 -4.64 -10.85 -0.71
N GLY A 74 -3.45 -10.24 -0.74
CA GLY A 74 -3.28 -8.80 -0.56
C GLY A 74 -3.79 -7.99 -1.74
N VAL A 75 -3.67 -8.52 -2.96
CA VAL A 75 -4.28 -7.94 -4.16
C VAL A 75 -5.81 -8.00 -4.04
N LEU A 76 -6.36 -9.17 -3.74
CA LEU A 76 -7.80 -9.38 -3.66
C LEU A 76 -8.44 -8.61 -2.50
N LEU A 77 -7.74 -8.46 -1.37
CA LEU A 77 -8.23 -7.65 -0.25
C LEU A 77 -8.40 -6.19 -0.64
N LYS A 78 -7.47 -5.61 -1.40
CA LYS A 78 -7.58 -4.21 -1.85
C LYS A 78 -8.75 -4.01 -2.81
N VAL A 79 -9.01 -5.00 -3.66
CA VAL A 79 -10.21 -5.01 -4.51
C VAL A 79 -11.45 -5.11 -3.62
N ARG A 80 -11.47 -6.05 -2.66
CA ARG A 80 -12.60 -6.23 -1.74
C ARG A 80 -12.96 -4.97 -0.96
N THR A 81 -11.97 -4.20 -0.49
CA THR A 81 -12.23 -2.95 0.22
C THR A 81 -12.65 -1.81 -0.69
N PHE A 82 -12.21 -1.80 -1.96
CA PHE A 82 -12.54 -0.74 -2.92
C PHE A 82 -14.05 -0.64 -3.24
N TYR A 83 -14.74 -1.77 -3.39
CA TYR A 83 -16.17 -1.77 -3.76
C TYR A 83 -17.07 -1.11 -2.70
N PRO A 84 -16.94 -1.43 -1.39
CA PRO A 84 -17.68 -0.72 -0.34
C PRO A 84 -17.41 0.79 -0.31
N ASP A 85 -16.18 1.24 -0.56
CA ASP A 85 -15.89 2.68 -0.63
C ASP A 85 -16.67 3.33 -1.77
N LEU A 86 -16.66 2.69 -2.94
CA LEU A 86 -17.39 3.16 -4.11
C LEU A 86 -18.91 3.19 -3.86
N GLN A 87 -19.45 2.18 -3.19
CA GLN A 87 -20.86 2.13 -2.80
C GLN A 87 -21.21 3.24 -1.80
N SER A 88 -20.32 3.53 -0.85
CA SER A 88 -20.49 4.65 0.08
C SER A 88 -20.52 5.99 -0.67
N TRP A 89 -19.63 6.19 -1.64
CA TRP A 89 -19.65 7.39 -2.48
C TRP A 89 -20.89 7.47 -3.38
N ALA A 90 -21.41 6.34 -3.85
CA ALA A 90 -22.67 6.29 -4.61
C ALA A 90 -23.88 6.74 -3.81
N VAL A 91 -23.88 6.56 -2.48
CA VAL A 91 -24.94 7.10 -1.61
C VAL A 91 -24.79 8.62 -1.44
N ALA A 92 -23.57 9.12 -1.29
CA ALA A 92 -23.30 10.54 -1.03
C ALA A 92 -23.38 11.42 -2.29
N GLU A 93 -22.91 10.92 -3.43
CA GLU A 93 -22.77 11.64 -4.70
C GLU A 93 -23.30 10.75 -5.86
N PRO A 94 -24.61 10.43 -5.88
CA PRO A 94 -25.18 9.43 -6.79
C PRO A 94 -25.00 9.78 -8.28
N GLU A 95 -25.12 11.05 -8.63
CA GLU A 95 -24.92 11.58 -9.99
C GLU A 95 -23.58 11.14 -10.62
N ARG A 96 -22.57 10.91 -9.77
CA ARG A 96 -21.21 10.58 -10.21
C ARG A 96 -20.88 9.10 -10.07
N TRP A 97 -21.29 8.47 -8.98
CA TRP A 97 -20.80 7.12 -8.63
C TRP A 97 -21.87 6.02 -8.74
N ALA A 98 -23.16 6.35 -8.81
CA ALA A 98 -24.22 5.34 -8.82
C ALA A 98 -24.12 4.39 -10.02
N VAL A 99 -23.75 4.90 -11.20
CA VAL A 99 -23.56 4.10 -12.43
C VAL A 99 -22.46 3.04 -12.29
N TRP A 100 -21.54 3.22 -11.34
CA TRP A 100 -20.43 2.30 -11.09
C TRP A 100 -20.66 1.40 -9.86
N SER A 101 -21.76 1.62 -9.13
CA SER A 101 -22.07 0.85 -7.93
C SER A 101 -22.54 -0.56 -8.30
N VAL A 102 -21.66 -1.54 -8.08
CA VAL A 102 -21.97 -2.96 -8.34
C VAL A 102 -21.48 -3.84 -7.18
N PRO A 103 -21.96 -5.10 -7.06
CA PRO A 103 -21.47 -6.03 -6.06
C PRO A 103 -19.98 -6.37 -6.24
N CYS A 104 -19.29 -6.59 -5.12
CA CYS A 104 -17.88 -6.99 -5.13
C CYS A 104 -17.72 -8.43 -5.68
N PRO A 105 -16.83 -8.67 -6.65
CA PRO A 105 -16.61 -10.01 -7.22
C PRO A 105 -15.77 -10.91 -6.29
N VAL A 106 -15.01 -10.34 -5.35
CA VAL A 106 -14.14 -11.09 -4.43
C VAL A 106 -14.97 -11.73 -3.31
N ARG A 107 -14.92 -13.05 -3.21
CA ARG A 107 -15.64 -13.85 -2.20
C ARG A 107 -14.79 -14.07 -0.95
N ASP A 108 -15.42 -14.48 0.15
CA ASP A 108 -14.69 -14.78 1.38
C ASP A 108 -13.72 -15.96 1.23
N ALA A 109 -14.09 -16.95 0.38
CA ALA A 109 -13.21 -18.07 0.03
C ALA A 109 -11.89 -17.62 -0.61
N ASP A 110 -11.89 -16.48 -1.32
CA ASP A 110 -10.70 -15.90 -1.95
C ASP A 110 -9.74 -15.29 -0.91
N LEU A 111 -10.22 -14.97 0.30
CA LEU A 111 -9.43 -14.31 1.35
C LEU A 111 -9.15 -15.21 2.57
N ARG A 112 -9.57 -16.49 2.52
CA ARG A 112 -9.48 -17.43 3.66
C ARG A 112 -8.07 -17.53 4.26
N TRP A 113 -7.02 -17.43 3.43
CA TRP A 113 -5.62 -17.55 3.85
C TRP A 113 -4.94 -16.23 4.20
N PHE A 114 -5.60 -15.08 3.94
CA PHE A 114 -5.00 -13.77 4.13
C PHE A 114 -4.44 -13.57 5.54
N ASN A 115 -5.25 -13.91 6.56
CA ASN A 115 -4.86 -13.72 7.96
C ASN A 115 -3.73 -14.66 8.38
N VAL A 116 -3.72 -15.89 7.87
CA VAL A 116 -2.64 -16.85 8.12
C VAL A 116 -1.33 -16.32 7.54
N ARG A 117 -1.36 -15.92 6.26
CA ARG A 117 -0.20 -15.34 5.58
C ARG A 117 0.33 -14.08 6.26
N ARG A 118 -0.57 -13.18 6.65
CA ARG A 118 -0.21 -11.95 7.37
C ARG A 118 0.50 -12.26 8.69
N ARG A 119 0.02 -13.25 9.45
CA ARG A 119 0.66 -13.71 10.68
C ARG A 119 2.04 -14.30 10.41
N GLU A 120 2.19 -15.13 9.37
CA GLU A 120 3.49 -15.68 9.01
C GLU A 120 4.51 -14.60 8.62
N ILE A 121 4.11 -13.60 7.83
CA ILE A 121 4.99 -12.48 7.46
C ILE A 121 5.40 -11.73 8.72
N HIS A 122 4.46 -11.43 9.61
CA HIS A 122 4.75 -10.74 10.86
C HIS A 122 5.70 -11.55 11.75
N ALA A 123 5.49 -12.86 11.86
CA ALA A 123 6.37 -13.76 12.60
C ALA A 123 7.79 -13.79 12.02
N ARG A 124 7.93 -13.90 10.69
CA ARG A 124 9.24 -13.84 10.02
C ARG A 124 9.93 -12.50 10.21
N MET A 125 9.19 -11.39 10.16
CA MET A 125 9.76 -10.06 10.42
C MET A 125 10.20 -9.92 11.88
N ALA A 126 9.36 -10.35 12.82
CA ALA A 126 9.70 -10.35 14.24
C ALA A 126 10.95 -11.21 14.52
N GLU A 127 11.06 -12.37 13.90
CA GLU A 127 12.23 -13.24 14.04
C GLU A 127 13.50 -12.59 13.49
N ARG A 128 13.42 -11.98 12.29
CA ARG A 128 14.54 -11.22 11.72
C ARG A 128 14.97 -10.06 12.64
N THR A 129 14.01 -9.39 13.29
CA THR A 129 14.29 -8.36 14.27
C THR A 129 14.99 -8.95 15.50
N ARG A 130 14.47 -10.04 16.09
CA ARG A 130 15.07 -10.70 17.25
C ARG A 130 16.49 -11.18 17.00
N VAL A 131 16.77 -11.75 15.82
CA VAL A 131 18.12 -12.20 15.45
C VAL A 131 19.10 -11.03 15.27
N ARG A 132 18.63 -9.87 14.81
CA ARG A 132 19.49 -8.69 14.54
C ARG A 132 19.65 -7.75 15.73
N GLN A 133 18.71 -7.75 16.67
CA GLN A 133 18.71 -6.89 17.84
C GLN A 133 19.96 -7.03 18.75
N PRO A 134 20.55 -8.23 18.94
CA PRO A 134 21.78 -8.41 19.73
C PRO A 134 23.05 -7.85 19.06
N LEU A 135 22.98 -7.44 17.79
CA LEU A 135 24.14 -6.88 17.07
C LEU A 135 24.31 -5.38 17.29
N LEU A 136 23.30 -4.70 17.85
CA LEU A 136 23.35 -3.26 18.10
C LEU A 136 24.42 -2.87 19.14
N PRO A 137 24.57 -3.56 20.29
CA PRO A 137 25.64 -3.26 21.23
C PRO A 137 27.03 -3.50 20.63
N LEU A 138 27.21 -4.59 19.88
CA LEU A 138 28.49 -4.93 19.23
C LEU A 138 28.90 -3.91 18.16
N LEU A 139 27.92 -3.38 17.40
CA LEU A 139 28.16 -2.30 16.44
C LEU A 139 28.53 -0.98 17.13
N VAL A 140 27.89 -0.66 18.26
CA VAL A 140 28.22 0.53 19.06
C VAL A 140 29.63 0.42 19.63
N ASP A 141 29.96 -0.73 20.22
CA ASP A 141 31.29 -0.98 20.79
C ASP A 141 32.38 -0.87 19.72
N HIS A 142 32.16 -1.44 18.53
CA HIS A 142 33.14 -1.38 17.44
C HIS A 142 33.33 0.05 16.88
N VAL A 143 32.26 0.86 16.81
CA VAL A 143 32.33 2.28 16.41
C VAL A 143 33.02 3.13 17.48
N THR A 144 32.87 2.78 18.76
CA THR A 144 33.58 3.45 19.85
C THR A 144 35.04 3.02 19.96
N ASP A 145 35.38 1.77 19.61
CA ASP A 145 36.75 1.24 19.65
C ASP A 145 37.61 1.65 18.44
N THR A 146 37.03 1.80 17.24
CA THR A 146 37.78 2.17 16.02
C THR A 146 38.11 3.64 15.87
N GLY A 147 37.73 4.48 16.85
CA GLY A 147 38.36 5.78 17.06
C GLY A 147 38.58 6.63 15.81
N VAL A 148 37.51 7.07 15.13
CA VAL A 148 37.57 8.42 14.55
C VAL A 148 37.32 9.36 15.73
N PRO A 149 38.30 10.18 16.15
CA PRO A 149 38.10 11.10 17.25
C PRO A 149 37.09 12.16 16.78
N MET A 150 35.82 11.97 17.11
CA MET A 150 34.83 13.04 17.03
C MET A 150 35.12 13.96 18.21
N ALA A 151 35.99 14.92 17.94
CA ALA A 151 36.45 15.92 18.90
C ALA A 151 35.25 16.51 19.64
N ARG A 152 35.21 16.21 20.94
CA ARG A 152 34.34 16.81 21.94
C ARG A 152 34.56 18.32 21.92
N SER A 153 33.76 19.04 21.15
CA SER A 153 33.62 20.50 21.21
C SER A 153 32.26 20.83 21.85
N SER A 154 32.10 20.39 23.10
CA SER A 154 31.11 20.95 24.01
C SER A 154 31.79 22.07 24.81
N ARG A 155 31.87 23.28 24.23
CA ARG A 155 31.89 24.52 25.01
C ARG A 155 31.03 25.58 24.32
N SER A 156 30.10 26.11 25.11
CA SER A 156 29.27 27.31 24.95
C SER A 156 28.33 27.39 23.73
N TRP A 157 27.09 26.94 23.92
CA TRP A 157 25.91 27.42 23.20
C TRP A 157 24.88 28.07 24.14
N SER A 158 25.34 28.62 25.27
CA SER A 158 24.48 29.29 26.25
C SER A 158 24.93 30.70 26.62
N SER A 159 25.52 31.44 25.66
CA SER A 159 25.68 32.89 25.79
C SER A 159 25.78 33.57 24.43
N LEU A 160 24.64 33.74 23.75
CA LEU A 160 24.48 34.81 22.77
C LEU A 160 23.49 35.83 23.35
N PRO A 161 23.86 37.12 23.47
CA PRO A 161 22.97 38.14 24.02
C PRO A 161 21.88 38.50 22.99
N PRO A 162 20.69 38.94 23.43
CA PRO A 162 19.64 39.37 22.52
C PRO A 162 20.08 40.66 21.79
N GLY A 163 20.21 40.58 20.47
CA GLY A 163 20.44 41.73 19.60
C GLY A 163 19.24 42.68 19.65
N ARG A 164 19.44 43.85 20.25
CA ARG A 164 18.52 44.99 20.17
C ARG A 164 18.51 45.54 18.76
N THR A 165 17.32 45.73 18.21
CA THR A 165 17.06 46.70 17.15
C THR A 165 17.12 48.11 17.74
N ALA A 166 17.89 49.01 17.12
CA ALA A 166 17.75 50.45 17.33
C ALA A 166 18.02 51.19 16.01
N SER A 167 17.10 52.10 15.71
CA SER A 167 17.04 53.00 14.57
C SER A 167 18.25 53.91 14.40
N ALA A 168 18.46 54.35 13.16
CA ALA A 168 18.76 55.74 12.80
C ALA A 168 18.10 56.03 11.45
#